data_AF-A0A843L2P1-F1
#
_entry.id   AF-A0A843L2P1-F1
#
_cell.length_a   1.000
_cell.length_b   1.000
_cell.length_c   1.000
_cell.angle_alpha   90.00
_cell.angle_beta   90.00
_cell.angle_gamma   90.00
#
_symmetry.space_group_name_H-M   'P 1'
#
loop_
_entity.id
_entity.type
_entity.pdbx_description
1 polymer ?
#
loop_
_entity_poly.entity_id
_entity_poly.type
_entity_poly.pdbx_seq_one_letter_code
_entity_poly.pdbx_strand_id
1 'polypeptide(L)'
;MNFPQHVAGSWKRARKNYSVLYRKNPRHCFELIKEIHSWFDEFYNKKGADYNYTIFRFKHREQRHHLDGIQECVVTFSRKYGFEYSDLILTEAARHVQDDMGLIPQKEEYCEDFWSIWYRKNMLEKD
;
A
#
# COMPACT_ATOMS: atom_id res chain seq x y z
N MET A 1 15.11 10.38 8.52
CA MET A 1 14.24 9.66 7.57
C MET A 1 13.28 10.66 6.96
N ASN A 2 13.37 10.93 5.66
CA ASN A 2 12.35 11.72 4.95
C ASN A 2 11.13 10.81 4.80
N PHE A 3 10.05 11.14 5.50
CA PHE A 3 8.78 10.46 5.29
C PHE A 3 8.27 10.80 3.90
N PRO A 4 7.77 9.82 3.13
CA PRO A 4 7.15 10.13 1.86
C PRO A 4 5.94 11.06 2.07
N GLN A 5 5.77 12.06 1.20
CA GLN A 5 4.67 13.03 1.27
C GLN A 5 3.27 12.37 1.38
N HIS A 6 3.12 11.14 0.89
CA HIS A 6 1.87 10.40 0.95
C HIS A 6 1.45 9.97 2.38
N VAL A 7 2.38 9.75 3.31
CA VAL A 7 2.06 9.39 4.72
C VAL A 7 1.37 10.54 5.45
N ALA A 8 1.82 11.79 5.21
CA ALA A 8 1.17 12.97 5.78
C ALA A 8 -0.25 13.19 5.25
N GLY A 9 -0.48 12.83 3.98
CA GLY A 9 -1.80 12.82 3.36
C GLY A 9 -2.75 11.82 4.01
N SER A 10 -2.29 10.58 4.21
CA SER A 10 -3.05 9.52 4.91
C SER A 10 -3.38 9.94 6.34
N TRP A 11 -2.42 10.54 7.05
CA TRP A 11 -2.66 11.04 8.40
C TRP A 11 -3.77 12.10 8.49
N LYS A 12 -3.77 13.08 7.58
CA LYS A 12 -4.81 14.12 7.53
C LYS A 12 -6.20 13.53 7.22
N ARG A 13 -6.28 12.52 6.36
CA ARG A 13 -7.53 11.84 5.99
C ARG A 13 -8.05 10.98 7.13
N ALA A 14 -7.20 10.18 7.76
CA ALA A 14 -7.58 9.37 8.92
C ALA A 14 -8.21 10.23 10.02
N ARG A 15 -7.62 11.41 10.30
CA ARG A 15 -8.19 12.38 11.25
C ARG A 15 -9.59 12.88 10.86
N LYS A 16 -9.84 13.09 9.56
CA LYS A 16 -11.13 13.59 9.04
C LYS A 16 -12.20 12.49 9.05
N ASN A 17 -11.87 11.31 8.53
CA ASN A 17 -12.83 10.25 8.23
C ASN A 17 -13.08 9.33 9.42
N TYR A 18 -12.10 9.16 10.31
CA TYR A 18 -12.17 8.29 11.48
C TYR A 18 -11.99 9.08 12.77
N SER A 19 -12.66 10.24 12.86
CA SER A 19 -12.44 11.23 13.93
C SER A 19 -12.65 10.68 15.34
N VAL A 20 -13.56 9.73 15.54
CA VAL A 20 -13.80 9.08 16.85
C VAL A 20 -12.63 8.18 17.24
N LEU A 21 -12.24 7.23 16.37
CA LEU A 21 -11.07 6.36 16.58
C LEU A 21 -9.80 7.18 16.79
N TYR A 22 -9.60 8.20 15.95
CA TYR A 22 -8.45 9.09 16.00
C TYR A 22 -8.40 9.89 17.32
N ARG A 23 -9.52 10.42 17.80
CA ARG A 23 -9.56 11.13 19.10
C ARG A 23 -9.30 10.19 20.27
N LYS A 24 -9.76 8.94 20.17
CA LYS A 24 -9.56 7.93 21.21
C LYS A 24 -8.10 7.52 21.32
N ASN A 25 -7.40 7.29 20.20
CA ASN A 25 -6.00 6.86 20.23
C ASN A 25 -5.19 7.29 18.99
N PRO A 26 -4.78 8.58 18.91
CA PRO A 26 -4.12 9.11 17.71
C PRO A 26 -2.77 8.43 17.47
N ARG A 27 -1.96 8.21 18.53
CA ARG A 27 -0.65 7.55 18.38
C ARG A 27 -0.80 6.16 17.76
N HIS A 28 -1.84 5.42 18.12
CA HIS A 28 -2.07 4.08 17.59
C HIS A 28 -2.46 4.12 16.10
N CYS A 29 -3.31 5.07 15.70
CA CYS A 29 -3.60 5.31 14.29
C CYS A 29 -2.34 5.70 13.49
N PHE A 30 -1.44 6.49 14.08
CA PHE A 30 -0.22 6.93 13.39
C PHE A 30 0.72 5.76 13.12
N GLU A 31 1.01 4.96 14.16
CA GLU A 31 1.85 3.78 14.01
C GLU A 31 1.21 2.76 13.07
N LEU A 32 -0.11 2.56 13.14
CA LEU A 32 -0.82 1.68 12.22
C LEU A 32 -0.61 2.09 10.75
N ILE A 33 -0.85 3.37 10.41
CA ILE A 33 -0.66 3.87 9.04
C ILE A 33 0.79 3.67 8.59
N LYS A 34 1.76 3.99 9.45
CA LYS A 34 3.18 3.81 9.14
C LYS A 34 3.55 2.34 8.90
N GLU A 35 3.02 1.43 9.70
CA GLU A 35 3.24 -0.01 9.53
C GLU A 35 2.60 -0.55 8.25
N ILE A 36 1.38 -0.11 7.90
CA ILE A 36 0.73 -0.49 6.64
C ILE A 36 1.62 -0.12 5.45
N HIS A 37 2.09 1.12 5.36
CA HIS A 37 2.99 1.55 4.28
C HIS A 37 4.28 0.72 4.25
N SER A 38 4.88 0.51 5.42
CA SER A 38 6.13 -0.28 5.51
C SER A 38 5.93 -1.74 5.09
N TRP A 39 4.75 -2.31 5.33
CA TRP A 39 4.41 -3.69 4.99
C TRP A 39 4.24 -3.90 3.48
N PHE A 40 3.66 -2.93 2.78
CA PHE A 40 3.58 -2.96 1.32
C PHE A 40 4.96 -2.75 0.66
N ASP A 41 5.82 -1.91 1.26
CA ASP A 41 7.15 -1.60 0.71
C ASP A 41 8.24 -2.60 1.12
N GLU A 42 7.93 -3.58 1.97
CA GLU A 42 8.90 -4.50 2.58
C GLU A 42 9.80 -5.22 1.55
N PHE A 43 9.25 -5.53 0.38
CA PHE A 43 9.93 -6.27 -0.68
C PHE A 43 10.81 -5.41 -1.60
N TYR A 44 10.71 -4.08 -1.50
CA TYR A 44 11.47 -3.16 -2.37
C TYR A 44 12.98 -3.41 -2.35
N ASN A 45 13.52 -3.76 -1.17
CA ASN A 45 14.96 -3.96 -0.96
C ASN A 45 15.37 -5.43 -0.79
N LYS A 46 14.43 -6.38 -0.83
CA LYS A 46 14.74 -7.81 -0.66
C LYS A 46 15.09 -8.41 -2.02
N LYS A 47 16.31 -8.90 -2.20
CA LYS A 47 16.66 -9.73 -3.38
C LYS A 47 16.13 -11.14 -3.15
N GLY A 48 15.21 -11.62 -3.99
CA GLY A 48 14.69 -13.00 -3.97
C GLY A 48 15.27 -13.83 -5.12
N ALA A 49 15.28 -15.16 -4.97
CA ALA A 49 15.77 -16.09 -6.01
C ALA A 49 14.93 -16.02 -7.31
N ASP A 50 13.64 -15.70 -7.20
CA ASP A 50 12.69 -15.69 -8.32
C ASP A 50 12.44 -14.29 -8.92
N TYR A 51 13.06 -13.25 -8.36
CA TYR A 51 12.72 -11.86 -8.69
C TYR A 51 13.96 -10.96 -8.79
N ASN A 52 14.31 -10.58 -10.01
CA ASN A 52 15.31 -9.54 -10.26
C ASN A 52 14.64 -8.15 -10.38
N TYR A 53 14.42 -7.51 -9.24
CA TYR A 53 13.80 -6.18 -9.13
C TYR A 53 14.63 -5.03 -9.73
N THR A 54 15.84 -5.30 -10.21
CA THR A 54 16.72 -4.28 -10.83
C THR A 54 16.30 -3.91 -12.25
N ILE A 55 15.58 -4.80 -12.95
CA ILE A 55 15.12 -4.56 -14.34
C ILE A 55 13.87 -3.67 -14.33
N PHE A 56 12.92 -3.93 -13.44
CA PHE A 56 11.73 -3.10 -13.24
C PHE A 56 11.63 -2.69 -11.78
N ARG A 57 11.91 -1.42 -11.48
CA ARG A 57 11.89 -0.85 -10.12
C ARG A 57 10.58 -1.12 -9.37
N PHE A 58 9.47 -1.29 -10.07
CA PHE A 58 8.14 -1.53 -9.50
C PHE A 58 7.77 -3.01 -9.33
N LYS A 59 8.61 -3.95 -9.79
CA LYS A 59 8.28 -5.39 -9.75
C LYS A 59 8.08 -5.95 -8.33
N HIS A 60 8.66 -5.32 -7.30
CA HIS A 60 8.41 -5.68 -5.90
C HIS A 60 6.94 -5.56 -5.48
N ARG A 61 6.17 -4.70 -6.18
CA ARG A 61 4.75 -4.47 -5.91
C ARG A 61 3.89 -5.69 -6.22
N GLU A 62 4.33 -6.60 -7.12
CA GLU A 62 3.62 -7.85 -7.45
C GLU A 62 3.34 -8.71 -6.21
N GLN A 63 4.12 -8.56 -5.15
CA GLN A 63 3.97 -9.37 -3.94
C GLN A 63 2.72 -9.05 -3.13
N ARG A 64 2.31 -7.77 -3.10
CA ARG A 64 1.24 -7.30 -2.19
C ARG A 64 0.36 -6.19 -2.75
N HIS A 65 0.73 -5.47 -3.81
CA HIS A 65 -0.08 -4.36 -4.36
C HIS A 65 -1.24 -4.84 -5.23
N HIS A 66 -2.00 -5.82 -4.75
CA HIS A 66 -3.21 -6.38 -5.38
C HIS A 66 -4.31 -6.57 -4.32
N LEU A 67 -5.51 -6.94 -4.78
CA LEU A 67 -6.66 -7.15 -3.90
C LEU A 67 -6.37 -8.14 -2.75
N ASP A 68 -5.78 -9.30 -3.04
CA ASP A 68 -5.47 -10.27 -1.98
C ASP A 68 -4.48 -9.70 -0.94
N GLY A 69 -3.49 -8.92 -1.37
CA GLY A 69 -2.53 -8.29 -0.45
C GLY A 69 -3.20 -7.24 0.44
N ILE A 70 -4.21 -6.52 -0.07
CA ILE A 70 -5.05 -5.64 0.75
C ILE A 70 -5.82 -6.46 1.79
N GLN A 71 -6.40 -7.59 1.41
CA GLN A 71 -7.13 -8.46 2.35
C GLN A 71 -6.20 -9.05 3.43
N GLU A 72 -5.01 -9.50 3.03
CA GLU A 72 -3.97 -9.97 3.95
C GLU A 72 -3.55 -8.87 4.94
N CYS A 73 -3.41 -7.62 4.46
CA CYS A 73 -3.13 -6.45 5.28
C CYS A 73 -4.23 -6.23 6.34
N VAL A 74 -5.50 -6.26 5.93
CA VAL A 74 -6.65 -6.13 6.84
C VAL A 74 -6.64 -7.20 7.91
N VAL A 75 -6.47 -8.47 7.55
CA VAL A 75 -6.45 -9.57 8.53
C VAL A 75 -5.27 -9.43 9.49
N THR A 76 -4.08 -9.13 8.97
CA THR A 76 -2.85 -9.01 9.75
C THR A 76 -2.95 -7.89 10.78
N PHE A 77 -3.32 -6.70 10.35
CA PHE A 77 -3.36 -5.54 11.24
C PHE A 77 -4.61 -5.49 12.11
N SER A 78 -5.74 -6.04 11.69
CA SER A 78 -6.92 -6.15 12.57
C SER A 78 -6.65 -7.08 13.76
N ARG A 79 -5.89 -8.16 13.56
CA ARG A 79 -5.45 -9.03 14.66
C ARG A 79 -4.50 -8.33 15.62
N LYS A 80 -3.64 -7.43 15.13
CA LYS A 80 -2.65 -6.72 15.94
C LYS A 80 -3.21 -5.49 16.66
N TYR A 81 -4.03 -4.69 15.99
CA TYR A 81 -4.51 -3.39 16.47
C TYR A 81 -5.95 -3.42 16.99
N GLY A 82 -6.73 -4.43 16.60
CA GLY A 82 -8.15 -4.56 16.92
C GLY A 82 -9.03 -4.47 15.67
N PHE A 83 -10.11 -5.24 15.66
CA PHE A 83 -11.06 -5.28 14.54
C PHE A 83 -11.82 -3.96 14.36
N GLU A 84 -11.89 -3.11 15.38
CA GLU A 84 -12.47 -1.77 15.26
C GLU A 84 -11.67 -0.85 14.33
N TYR A 85 -10.43 -1.21 13.98
CA TYR A 85 -9.61 -0.47 13.01
C TYR A 85 -9.71 -1.03 11.58
N SER A 86 -10.45 -2.11 11.35
CA SER A 86 -10.50 -2.81 10.05
C SER A 86 -10.86 -1.90 8.87
N ASP A 87 -11.84 -1.01 9.03
CA ASP A 87 -12.23 -0.04 7.99
C ASP A 87 -11.11 0.97 7.66
N LEU A 88 -10.40 1.45 8.68
CA LEU A 88 -9.25 2.34 8.49
C LEU A 88 -8.12 1.59 7.77
N ILE A 89 -7.86 0.34 8.15
CA ILE A 89 -6.83 -0.50 7.53
C ILE A 89 -7.16 -0.74 6.06
N LEU A 90 -8.38 -1.17 5.75
CA LEU A 90 -8.85 -1.41 4.40
C LEU A 90 -8.71 -0.15 3.53
N THR A 91 -9.16 0.99 4.06
CA THR A 91 -9.14 2.26 3.33
C THR A 91 -7.71 2.71 3.04
N GLU A 92 -6.80 2.63 4.01
CA GLU A 92 -5.41 3.05 3.78
C GLU A 92 -4.62 2.05 2.93
N ALA A 93 -4.87 0.75 3.05
CA ALA A 93 -4.28 -0.26 2.19
C ALA A 93 -4.72 -0.09 0.73
N ALA A 94 -6.03 0.04 0.47
CA ALA A 94 -6.56 0.29 -0.86
C ALA A 94 -6.03 1.60 -1.46
N ARG A 95 -5.97 2.66 -0.65
CA ARG A 95 -5.43 3.96 -1.08
C ARG A 95 -3.95 3.86 -1.43
N HIS A 96 -3.14 3.22 -0.61
CA HIS A 96 -1.71 3.05 -0.87
C HIS A 96 -1.49 2.38 -2.24
N VAL A 97 -2.19 1.26 -2.50
CA VAL A 97 -2.11 0.56 -3.78
C VAL A 97 -2.58 1.45 -4.93
N GLN A 98 -3.69 2.16 -4.77
CA GLN A 98 -4.23 3.04 -5.80
C GLN A 98 -3.33 4.25 -6.09
N ASP A 99 -2.72 4.86 -5.07
CA ASP A 99 -1.80 6.00 -5.23
C ASP A 99 -0.52 5.56 -5.96
N ASP A 100 -0.09 4.30 -5.76
CA ASP A 100 1.09 3.74 -6.41
C ASP A 100 0.84 3.24 -7.85
N MET A 101 -0.34 2.65 -8.08
CA MET A 101 -0.66 1.91 -9.31
C MET A 101 -1.68 2.61 -10.21
N GLY A 102 -2.40 3.61 -9.71
CA GLY A 102 -3.55 4.25 -10.35
C GLY A 102 -4.85 3.41 -10.30
N LEU A 103 -4.74 2.15 -9.89
CA LEU A 103 -5.79 1.14 -9.85
C LEU A 103 -5.48 0.11 -8.74
N ILE A 104 -6.43 -0.77 -8.44
CA ILE A 104 -6.18 -1.93 -7.56
C ILE A 104 -6.23 -3.17 -8.44
N PRO A 105 -5.07 -3.80 -8.74
CA PRO A 105 -5.04 -4.96 -9.60
C PRO A 105 -5.49 -6.22 -8.85
N GLN A 106 -5.92 -7.22 -9.59
CA GLN A 106 -5.99 -8.61 -9.14
C GLN A 106 -4.60 -9.23 -9.23
N LYS A 107 -4.34 -10.25 -8.42
CA LYS A 107 -3.02 -10.90 -8.38
C LYS A 107 -2.65 -11.51 -9.74
N GLU A 108 -3.65 -12.03 -10.44
CA GLU A 108 -3.53 -12.69 -11.75
C GLU A 108 -3.22 -11.71 -12.89
N GLU A 109 -3.43 -10.40 -12.68
CA GLU A 109 -3.13 -9.38 -13.68
C GLU A 109 -1.62 -9.11 -13.81
N TYR A 110 -0.81 -9.54 -12.84
CA TYR A 110 0.65 -9.50 -12.93
C TYR A 110 1.18 -10.62 -13.85
N CYS A 111 0.99 -10.46 -15.15
CA CYS A 111 1.61 -11.30 -16.18
C CYS A 111 2.95 -10.72 -16.66
N GLU A 112 3.70 -11.47 -17.49
CA GLU A 112 5.05 -11.10 -17.96
C GLU A 112 5.11 -9.70 -18.62
N ASP A 113 4.02 -9.24 -19.24
CA ASP A 113 3.95 -7.96 -19.94
C ASP A 113 3.37 -6.80 -19.11
N PHE A 114 2.92 -7.05 -17.87
CA PHE A 114 2.18 -6.06 -17.08
C PHE A 114 2.94 -4.73 -16.94
N TRP A 115 4.21 -4.78 -16.53
CA TRP A 115 5.02 -3.57 -16.27
C TRP A 115 5.31 -2.77 -17.54
N SER A 116 5.50 -3.45 -18.67
CA SER A 116 5.70 -2.80 -19.97
C SER A 116 4.44 -2.07 -20.44
N ILE A 117 3.26 -2.64 -20.20
CA ILE A 117 1.98 -2.01 -20.52
C ILE A 117 1.72 -0.85 -19.55
N TRP A 118 1.88 -1.08 -18.25
CA TRP A 118 1.63 -0.09 -17.21
C TRP A 118 2.54 1.15 -17.37
N TYR A 119 3.83 0.95 -17.64
CA TYR A 119 4.79 2.04 -17.84
C TYR A 119 4.41 2.93 -19.03
N ARG A 120 4.05 2.33 -20.17
CA ARG A 120 3.60 3.10 -21.34
C ARG A 120 2.39 3.97 -21.04
N LYS A 121 1.37 3.39 -20.40
CA LYS A 121 0.12 4.11 -20.06
C LYS A 121 0.30 5.22 -19.03
N ASN A 122 1.17 5.02 -18.02
CA ASN A 122 1.19 5.90 -16.84
C ASN A 122 2.39 6.86 -16.79
N MET A 123 3.45 6.57 -17.54
CA MET A 123 4.72 7.31 -17.47
C MET A 123 5.07 8.02 -18.78
N LEU A 124 4.61 7.54 -19.95
CA LEU A 124 4.90 8.18 -21.24
C LEU A 124 3.79 9.12 -21.73
N GLU A 125 2.54 8.94 -21.29
CA GLU A 125 1.40 9.78 -21.68
C GLU A 125 1.26 11.06 -20.81
N LYS A 126 2.29 11.43 -20.03
CA LYS A 126 2.29 12.59 -19.14
C LYS A 126 3.20 13.75 -19.61
N ASP A 127 3.74 13.66 -20.82
CA ASP A 127 4.45 14.76 -21.51
C ASP A 127 3.49 15.51 -22.45
#